data_AF-A0A8X7ZNZ1-F1
#
_entry.id   AF-A0A8X7ZNZ1-F1
#
_cell.length_a   1.000
_cell.length_b   1.000
_cell.length_c   1.000
_cell.angle_alpha   90.00
_cell.angle_beta   90.00
_cell.angle_gamma   90.00
#
_symmetry.space_group_name_H-M   'P 1'
#
loop_
_entity.id
_entity.type
_entity.pdbx_description
1 polymer ?
#
loop_
_entity_poly.entity_id
_entity_poly.type
_entity_poly.pdbx_seq_one_letter_code
_entity_poly.pdbx_strand_id
1 'polypeptide(L)'
;MSLPFFSQGMSDLLSPILFVMEDESESFWCFVALMERLGPNFNRDQNGMHSQLFALSKLVELLDCPLHNYFKQNDCLNYFFCFRWVLIQFKREFEYKKTMRLWEVLWTHYLSEHLQLYVCVAILKRYRNKIMGERMDFDTLLKFINELSGHIDLDAILRDAEALCICAGENGAARIPPGTPPSLPTENENALLYAQDDEVL
;
A
#
# COMPACT_ATOMS: atom_id res chain seq x y z
N MET A 1 -24.35 7.35 -1.75
CA MET A 1 -23.18 6.57 -1.35
C MET A 1 -23.02 5.45 -2.36
N SER A 2 -22.40 5.78 -3.49
CA SER A 2 -22.13 4.89 -4.61
C SER A 2 -20.82 4.18 -4.29
N LEU A 3 -20.86 2.91 -3.89
CA LEU A 3 -19.64 2.10 -3.87
C LEU A 3 -19.07 2.12 -5.30
N PRO A 4 -17.75 2.35 -5.49
CA PRO A 4 -17.15 2.23 -6.82
C PRO A 4 -17.51 0.86 -7.38
N PHE A 5 -17.80 0.78 -8.69
CA PHE A 5 -18.09 -0.49 -9.36
C PHE A 5 -17.09 -1.55 -8.89
N PHE A 6 -17.63 -2.67 -8.40
CA PHE A 6 -16.85 -3.72 -7.75
C PHE A 6 -15.63 -4.11 -8.59
N SER A 7 -14.44 -3.84 -8.06
CA SER A 7 -13.18 -4.01 -8.77
C SER A 7 -12.39 -5.20 -8.23
N GLN A 8 -11.65 -5.87 -9.12
CA GLN A 8 -10.80 -6.99 -8.74
C GLN A 8 -9.82 -6.57 -7.64
N GLY A 9 -9.83 -7.27 -6.51
CA GLY A 9 -9.06 -6.94 -5.29
C GLY A 9 -9.94 -6.47 -4.12
N MET A 10 -11.15 -5.96 -4.37
CA MET A 10 -12.08 -5.59 -3.30
C MET A 10 -12.57 -6.82 -2.49
N SER A 11 -12.79 -7.97 -3.15
CA SER A 11 -13.10 -9.22 -2.45
C SER A 11 -11.98 -9.70 -1.54
N ASP A 12 -10.72 -9.47 -1.91
CA ASP A 12 -9.57 -9.81 -1.07
C ASP A 12 -9.55 -8.98 0.23
N LEU A 13 -10.08 -7.75 0.18
CA LEU A 13 -10.23 -6.88 1.35
C LEU A 13 -11.48 -7.21 2.19
N LEU A 14 -12.62 -7.51 1.54
CA LEU A 14 -13.87 -7.82 2.22
C LEU A 14 -13.85 -9.19 2.90
N SER A 15 -13.21 -10.19 2.29
CA SER A 15 -13.26 -11.58 2.78
C SER A 15 -12.78 -11.73 4.24
N PRO A 16 -11.67 -11.11 4.68
CA PRO A 16 -11.26 -11.19 6.07
C PRO A 16 -12.18 -10.44 7.04
N ILE A 17 -12.77 -9.31 6.62
CA ILE A 17 -13.72 -8.55 7.42
C ILE A 17 -14.97 -9.41 7.67
N LEU A 18 -15.53 -10.00 6.62
CA LEU A 18 -16.69 -10.87 6.72
C LEU A 18 -16.44 -12.08 7.63
N PHE A 19 -15.22 -12.63 7.58
CA PHE A 19 -14.84 -13.73 8.45
C PHE A 19 -14.78 -13.33 9.94
N VAL A 20 -14.36 -12.11 10.26
CA VAL A 20 -14.27 -11.65 11.66
C VAL A 20 -15.62 -11.22 12.22
N MET A 21 -16.40 -10.49 11.42
CA MET A 21 -17.65 -9.89 11.90
C MET A 21 -18.78 -10.92 11.98
N GLU A 22 -18.77 -11.94 11.10
CA GLU A 22 -19.82 -12.97 11.01
C GLU A 22 -21.26 -12.44 10.79
N ASP A 23 -21.42 -11.12 10.64
CA ASP A 23 -22.66 -10.42 10.33
C ASP A 23 -22.50 -9.58 9.05
N GLU A 24 -23.47 -9.67 8.15
CA GLU A 24 -23.44 -8.99 6.85
C GLU A 24 -23.48 -7.46 7.00
N SER A 25 -24.29 -6.96 7.93
CA SER A 25 -24.50 -5.52 8.11
C SER A 25 -23.28 -4.85 8.75
N GLU A 26 -22.68 -5.46 9.76
CA GLU A 26 -21.44 -4.99 10.37
C GLU A 26 -20.28 -5.07 9.38
N SER A 27 -20.18 -6.18 8.64
CA SER A 27 -19.17 -6.35 7.58
C SER A 27 -19.28 -5.27 6.50
N PHE A 28 -20.50 -4.95 6.09
CA PHE A 28 -20.76 -3.91 5.10
C PHE A 28 -20.26 -2.55 5.60
N TRP A 29 -20.60 -2.13 6.82
CA TRP A 29 -20.17 -0.83 7.34
C TRP A 29 -18.66 -0.76 7.58
N CYS A 30 -18.04 -1.83 8.07
CA CYS A 30 -16.59 -1.90 8.16
C CYS A 30 -15.91 -1.81 6.79
N PHE A 31 -16.47 -2.45 5.78
CA PHE A 31 -15.95 -2.38 4.42
C PHE A 31 -16.15 -0.99 3.79
N VAL A 32 -17.28 -0.32 4.03
CA VAL A 32 -17.51 1.08 3.61
C VAL A 32 -16.44 1.99 4.22
N ALA A 33 -16.20 1.91 5.53
CA ALA A 33 -15.16 2.69 6.21
C ALA A 33 -13.75 2.41 5.66
N LEU A 34 -13.46 1.17 5.28
CA LEU A 34 -12.20 0.83 4.62
C LEU A 34 -12.11 1.44 3.20
N MET A 35 -13.21 1.43 2.45
CA MET A 35 -13.28 1.99 1.10
C MET A 35 -13.29 3.52 1.08
N GLU A 36 -13.71 4.21 2.13
CA GLU A 36 -13.51 5.66 2.25
C GLU A 36 -12.02 6.04 2.20
N ARG A 37 -11.15 5.15 2.68
CA ARG A 37 -9.69 5.34 2.72
C ARG A 37 -8.96 4.74 1.52
N LEU A 38 -9.35 3.54 1.10
CA LEU A 38 -8.67 2.80 0.02
C LEU A 38 -9.38 2.91 -1.33
N GLY A 39 -10.59 3.46 -1.37
CA GLY A 39 -11.39 3.67 -2.58
C GLY A 39 -10.64 4.33 -3.72
N PRO A 40 -9.83 5.39 -3.48
CA PRO A 40 -9.04 6.02 -4.54
C PRO A 40 -8.07 5.08 -5.27
N ASN A 41 -7.68 3.95 -4.65
CA ASN A 41 -6.83 2.94 -5.30
C ASN A 41 -7.56 2.13 -6.38
N PHE A 42 -8.89 2.12 -6.34
CA PHE A 42 -9.75 1.38 -7.26
C PHE A 42 -10.44 2.28 -8.30
N ASN A 43 -10.14 3.59 -8.30
CA ASN A 43 -10.63 4.50 -9.33
C ASN A 43 -10.13 4.07 -10.72
N ARG A 44 -10.91 4.36 -11.76
CA ARG A 44 -10.60 3.99 -13.16
C ARG A 44 -9.27 4.58 -13.65
N ASP A 45 -8.89 5.73 -13.11
CA ASP A 45 -7.64 6.43 -13.42
C ASP A 45 -6.44 5.94 -12.59
N GLN A 46 -6.66 5.09 -11.58
CA GLN A 46 -5.64 4.56 -10.67
C GLN A 46 -4.79 5.65 -9.97
N ASN A 47 -5.31 6.87 -9.84
CA ASN A 47 -4.55 7.99 -9.27
C ASN A 47 -4.11 7.74 -7.82
N GLY A 48 -4.93 7.06 -7.01
CA GLY A 48 -4.56 6.65 -5.66
C GLY A 48 -3.39 5.66 -5.62
N MET A 49 -3.32 4.74 -6.59
CA MET A 49 -2.19 3.80 -6.69
C MET A 49 -0.93 4.49 -7.16
N HIS A 50 -1.02 5.37 -8.17
CA HIS A 50 0.14 6.11 -8.67
C HIS A 50 0.74 7.04 -7.61
N SER A 51 -0.09 7.74 -6.82
CA SER A 51 0.39 8.59 -5.72
C SER A 51 1.11 7.78 -4.64
N GLN A 52 0.57 6.63 -4.23
CA GLN A 52 1.23 5.76 -3.25
C GLN A 52 2.55 5.16 -3.77
N LEU A 53 2.61 4.71 -5.03
CA LEU A 53 3.86 4.19 -5.62
C LEU A 53 4.91 5.30 -5.81
N PHE A 54 4.48 6.51 -6.14
CA PHE A 54 5.36 7.68 -6.18
C PHE A 54 5.90 8.01 -4.78
N ALA A 55 5.04 8.04 -3.76
CA ALA A 55 5.44 8.25 -2.37
C ALA A 55 6.43 7.16 -1.91
N LEU A 56 6.17 5.89 -2.24
CA LEU A 56 7.08 4.78 -1.98
C LEU A 56 8.45 5.01 -2.63
N SER A 57 8.48 5.41 -3.91
CA SER A 57 9.72 5.74 -4.62
C SER A 57 10.55 6.80 -3.88
N LYS A 58 9.88 7.83 -3.34
CA LYS A 58 10.51 8.91 -2.56
C LYS A 58 10.97 8.47 -1.18
N LEU A 59 10.24 7.58 -0.51
CA LEU A 59 10.69 6.99 0.75
C LEU A 59 11.90 6.08 0.55
N VAL A 60 11.95 5.28 -0.52
CA VAL A 60 13.13 4.48 -0.86
C VAL A 60 14.32 5.37 -1.22
N GLU A 61 14.10 6.48 -1.95
CA GLU A 61 15.15 7.47 -2.23
C GLU A 61 15.77 8.03 -0.95
N LEU A 62 14.93 8.33 0.06
CA LEU A 62 15.34 8.86 1.35
C LEU A 62 16.05 7.81 2.22
N LEU A 63 15.50 6.59 2.30
CA LEU A 63 15.89 5.56 3.28
C LEU A 63 16.89 4.52 2.75
N ASP A 64 17.01 4.39 1.43
CA ASP A 64 17.97 3.51 0.75
C ASP A 64 18.32 4.02 -0.65
N CYS A 65 19.04 5.15 -0.70
CA CYS A 65 19.52 5.76 -1.94
C CYS A 65 20.24 4.76 -2.90
N PRO A 66 21.11 3.83 -2.44
CA PRO A 66 21.69 2.81 -3.32
C PRO A 66 20.66 1.93 -4.02
N LEU A 67 19.62 1.48 -3.31
CA LEU A 67 18.55 0.67 -3.90
C LEU A 67 17.70 1.51 -4.88
N HIS A 68 17.37 2.75 -4.53
CA HIS A 68 16.66 3.66 -5.42
C HIS A 68 17.43 3.89 -6.74
N ASN A 69 18.74 4.13 -6.65
CA ASN A 69 19.59 4.33 -7.83
C ASN A 69 19.69 3.06 -8.67
N TYR A 70 19.71 1.88 -8.04
CA TYR A 70 19.65 0.61 -8.75
C TYR A 70 18.35 0.50 -9.55
N PHE A 71 17.19 0.80 -8.94
CA PHE A 71 15.92 0.78 -9.68
C PHE A 71 15.87 1.82 -10.80
N LYS A 72 16.50 2.98 -10.62
CA LYS A 72 16.66 3.99 -11.69
C LYS A 72 17.45 3.49 -12.88
N GLN A 73 18.50 2.69 -12.67
CA GLN A 73 19.34 2.16 -13.74
C GLN A 73 18.69 0.99 -14.50
N ASN A 74 17.69 0.33 -13.91
CA ASN A 74 17.04 -0.85 -14.46
C ASN A 74 15.56 -0.59 -14.83
N ASP A 75 15.19 0.67 -15.10
CA ASP A 75 13.84 1.09 -15.49
C ASP A 75 12.70 0.64 -14.55
N CYS A 76 13.01 0.54 -13.25
CA CYS A 76 12.13 0.04 -12.19
C CYS A 76 11.55 1.16 -11.30
N LEU A 77 11.64 2.44 -11.69
CA LEU A 77 11.20 3.58 -10.88
C LEU A 77 9.69 3.77 -10.75
N ASN A 78 8.89 3.01 -11.48
CA ASN A 78 7.43 3.00 -11.32
C ASN A 78 6.96 2.14 -10.13
N TYR A 79 7.84 1.28 -9.59
CA TYR A 79 7.54 0.37 -8.47
C TYR A 79 6.30 -0.53 -8.71
N PHE A 80 5.95 -0.84 -9.96
CA PHE A 80 4.77 -1.68 -10.25
C PHE A 80 4.88 -3.10 -9.68
N PHE A 81 6.08 -3.58 -9.37
CA PHE A 81 6.27 -4.84 -8.63
C PHE A 81 5.71 -4.79 -7.19
N CYS A 82 5.51 -3.59 -6.61
CA CYS A 82 4.82 -3.39 -5.33
C CYS A 82 3.32 -3.11 -5.46
N PHE A 83 2.76 -3.06 -6.68
CA PHE A 83 1.36 -2.69 -6.90
C PHE A 83 0.39 -3.58 -6.11
N ARG A 84 0.60 -4.90 -6.13
CA ARG A 84 -0.22 -5.86 -5.37
C ARG A 84 -0.14 -5.64 -3.87
N TRP A 85 1.03 -5.29 -3.34
CA TRP A 85 1.20 -5.06 -1.91
C TRP A 85 0.34 -3.89 -1.43
N VAL A 86 0.39 -2.78 -2.17
CA VAL A 86 -0.31 -1.54 -1.84
C VAL A 86 -1.82 -1.68 -2.06
N LEU A 87 -2.24 -2.24 -3.20
CA LEU A 87 -3.67 -2.32 -3.59
C LEU A 87 -4.52 -3.09 -2.58
N ILE A 88 -4.00 -4.22 -2.09
CA ILE A 88 -4.74 -5.14 -1.21
C ILE A 88 -4.05 -5.31 0.15
N GLN A 89 -3.28 -4.31 0.58
CA GLN A 89 -2.65 -4.26 1.91
C GLN A 89 -1.97 -5.59 2.30
N PHE A 90 -1.13 -6.11 1.40
CA PHE A 90 -0.37 -7.35 1.54
C PHE A 90 -1.18 -8.64 1.77
N LYS A 91 -2.50 -8.65 1.52
CA LYS A 91 -3.37 -9.81 1.73
C LYS A 91 -2.90 -11.11 1.06
N ARG A 92 -2.17 -11.01 -0.05
CA ARG A 92 -1.62 -12.15 -0.82
C ARG A 92 -0.23 -12.57 -0.36
N GLU A 93 0.40 -11.84 0.55
CA GLU A 93 1.76 -12.12 1.01
C GLU A 93 1.79 -12.88 2.34
N PHE A 94 0.67 -12.84 3.08
CA PHE A 94 0.56 -13.39 4.41
C PHE A 94 -0.61 -14.36 4.53
N GLU A 95 -0.47 -15.34 5.42
CA GLU A 95 -1.59 -16.16 5.87
C GLU A 95 -2.59 -15.32 6.67
N TYR A 96 -3.81 -15.80 6.79
CA TYR A 96 -4.93 -15.08 7.40
C TYR A 96 -4.58 -14.39 8.73
N LYS A 97 -4.04 -15.15 9.71
CA LYS A 97 -3.72 -14.61 11.04
C LYS A 97 -2.69 -13.47 10.98
N LYS A 98 -1.70 -13.58 10.09
CA LYS A 98 -0.68 -12.55 9.88
C LYS A 98 -1.27 -11.33 9.16
N THR A 99 -2.15 -11.54 8.18
CA THR A 99 -2.88 -10.43 7.55
C THR A 99 -3.69 -9.64 8.58
N MET A 100 -4.46 -10.32 9.43
CA MET A 100 -5.27 -9.65 10.45
C MET A 100 -4.40 -8.81 11.39
N ARG A 101 -3.29 -9.39 11.89
CA ARG A 101 -2.37 -8.65 12.76
C ARG A 101 -1.70 -7.46 12.07
N LEU A 102 -1.32 -7.60 10.80
CA LEU A 102 -0.81 -6.47 10.02
C LEU A 102 -1.86 -5.36 9.92
N TRP A 103 -3.09 -5.70 9.58
CA TRP A 103 -4.17 -4.72 9.42
C TRP A 103 -4.52 -4.02 10.72
N GLU A 104 -4.59 -4.74 11.84
CA GLU A 104 -4.75 -4.15 13.17
C GLU A 104 -3.69 -3.07 13.44
N VAL A 105 -2.42 -3.36 13.15
CA VAL A 105 -1.31 -2.40 13.31
C VAL A 105 -1.48 -1.20 12.37
N LEU A 106 -1.73 -1.43 11.08
CA LEU A 106 -1.89 -0.35 10.09
C LEU A 106 -3.08 0.57 10.42
N TRP A 107 -4.18 0.02 10.94
CA TRP A 107 -5.38 0.77 11.28
C TRP A 107 -5.29 1.55 12.59
N THR A 108 -4.26 1.31 13.41
CA THR A 108 -4.00 2.16 14.58
C THR A 108 -3.50 3.56 14.23
N HIS A 109 -2.97 3.75 13.01
CA HIS A 109 -2.28 4.99 12.60
C HIS A 109 -1.14 5.41 13.53
N TYR A 110 -0.61 4.47 14.32
CA TYR A 110 0.49 4.74 15.22
C TYR A 110 1.77 5.03 14.39
N LEU A 111 2.44 6.13 14.71
CA LEU A 111 3.59 6.74 14.00
C LEU A 111 3.28 7.42 12.65
N SER A 112 2.48 6.78 11.79
CA SER A 112 2.13 7.33 10.47
C SER A 112 0.85 6.72 9.93
N GLU A 113 0.04 7.53 9.23
CA GLU A 113 -1.08 7.04 8.43
C GLU A 113 -0.63 6.20 7.22
N HIS A 114 0.63 6.33 6.81
CA HIS A 114 1.21 5.66 5.64
C HIS A 114 2.19 4.56 6.03
N LEU A 115 2.01 3.94 7.21
CA LEU A 115 2.89 2.88 7.71
C LEU A 115 3.04 1.72 6.70
N GLN A 116 2.02 1.45 5.89
CA GLN A 116 2.09 0.43 4.82
C GLN A 116 3.20 0.72 3.79
N LEU A 117 3.53 1.99 3.53
CA LEU A 117 4.64 2.33 2.64
C LEU A 117 5.99 1.99 3.29
N TYR A 118 6.12 2.19 4.60
CA TYR A 118 7.32 1.78 5.35
C TYR A 118 7.44 0.26 5.43
N VAL A 119 6.33 -0.49 5.46
CA VAL A 119 6.34 -1.95 5.30
C VAL A 119 6.90 -2.34 3.93
N CYS A 120 6.50 -1.68 2.84
CA CYS A 120 7.12 -1.89 1.52
C CYS A 120 8.63 -1.62 1.55
N VAL A 121 9.06 -0.49 2.12
CA VAL A 121 10.49 -0.12 2.21
C VAL A 121 11.26 -1.16 3.03
N ALA A 122 10.71 -1.61 4.16
CA ALA A 122 11.34 -2.61 5.02
C ALA A 122 11.59 -3.93 4.27
N ILE A 123 10.60 -4.43 3.52
CA ILE A 123 10.75 -5.66 2.73
C ILE A 123 11.83 -5.46 1.64
N LEU A 124 11.74 -4.37 0.87
CA LEU A 124 12.72 -4.09 -0.19
C LEU A 124 14.14 -3.95 0.36
N LYS A 125 14.31 -3.25 1.48
CA LYS A 125 15.59 -3.04 2.15
C LYS A 125 16.18 -4.36 2.66
N ARG A 126 15.35 -5.25 3.21
CA ARG A 126 15.79 -6.57 3.69
C ARG A 126 16.31 -7.47 2.58
N TYR A 127 15.73 -7.38 1.39
CA TYR A 127 16.14 -8.17 0.22
C TYR A 127 17.09 -7.44 -0.74
N ARG A 128 17.52 -6.20 -0.42
CA ARG A 128 18.41 -5.37 -1.24
C ARG A 128 19.63 -6.12 -1.78
N ASN A 129 20.35 -6.83 -0.90
CA ASN A 129 21.58 -7.51 -1.29
C ASN A 129 21.32 -8.61 -2.33
N LYS A 130 20.18 -9.30 -2.24
CA LYS A 130 19.78 -10.31 -3.20
C LYS A 130 19.37 -9.66 -4.54
N ILE A 131 18.51 -8.64 -4.47
CA ILE A 131 18.05 -7.89 -5.66
C ILE A 131 19.22 -7.34 -6.48
N MET A 132 20.13 -6.64 -5.82
CA MET A 132 21.29 -6.02 -6.48
C MET A 132 22.38 -7.04 -6.83
N GLY A 133 22.57 -8.06 -5.99
CA GLY A 133 23.59 -9.10 -6.20
C GLY A 133 23.27 -10.00 -7.39
N GLU A 134 22.00 -10.35 -7.57
CA GLU A 134 21.51 -11.14 -8.72
C GLU A 134 21.24 -10.28 -9.95
N ARG A 135 21.41 -8.96 -9.86
CA ARG A 135 21.19 -7.99 -10.96
C ARG A 135 19.80 -8.13 -11.59
N MET A 136 18.78 -8.23 -10.74
CA MET A 136 17.40 -8.37 -11.18
C MET A 136 16.94 -7.15 -11.98
N ASP A 137 16.43 -7.40 -13.19
CA ASP A 137 15.64 -6.45 -13.98
C ASP A 137 14.17 -6.47 -13.52
N PHE A 138 13.29 -5.73 -14.20
CA PHE A 138 11.88 -5.61 -13.80
C PHE A 138 11.16 -6.97 -13.72
N ASP A 139 11.29 -7.82 -14.73
CA ASP A 139 10.58 -9.10 -14.79
C ASP A 139 11.11 -10.07 -13.72
N THR A 140 12.43 -10.13 -13.55
CA THR A 140 13.05 -10.99 -12.53
C THR A 140 12.73 -10.50 -11.12
N LEU A 141 12.72 -9.17 -10.91
CA LEU A 141 12.32 -8.56 -9.65
C LEU A 141 10.85 -8.84 -9.34
N LEU A 142 9.94 -8.65 -10.31
CA LEU A 142 8.52 -8.94 -10.14
C LEU A 142 8.29 -10.42 -9.79
N LYS A 143 8.99 -11.33 -10.47
CA LYS A 143 8.93 -12.76 -10.15
C LYS A 143 9.43 -13.04 -8.73
N PHE A 144 10.58 -12.50 -8.35
CA PHE A 144 11.15 -12.65 -7.02
C PHE A 144 10.20 -12.13 -5.94
N ILE A 145 9.64 -10.93 -6.12
CA ILE A 145 8.66 -10.33 -5.21
C ILE A 145 7.41 -11.20 -5.06
N ASN A 146 6.92 -11.79 -6.15
CA ASN A 146 5.80 -12.73 -6.11
C ASN A 146 6.12 -14.00 -5.32
N GLU A 147 7.34 -14.52 -5.44
CA GLU A 147 7.82 -15.71 -4.72
C GLU A 147 8.04 -15.47 -3.21
N LEU A 148 8.10 -14.21 -2.76
CA LEU A 148 8.15 -13.87 -1.32
C LEU A 148 6.85 -14.19 -0.58
N SER A 149 5.73 -14.37 -1.29
CA SER A 149 4.44 -14.70 -0.69
C SER A 149 4.55 -15.92 0.23
N GLY A 150 4.07 -15.79 1.47
CA GLY A 150 4.16 -16.84 2.50
C GLY A 150 5.51 -16.97 3.21
N HIS A 151 6.56 -16.31 2.71
CA HIS A 151 7.93 -16.41 3.23
C HIS A 151 8.39 -15.16 4.02
N ILE A 152 7.55 -14.13 4.09
CA ILE A 152 7.87 -12.89 4.80
C ILE A 152 7.61 -13.07 6.32
N ASP A 153 8.64 -12.75 7.12
CA ASP A 153 8.55 -12.67 8.57
C ASP A 153 7.93 -11.32 8.99
N LEU A 154 6.63 -11.36 9.29
CA LEU A 154 5.84 -10.16 9.63
C LEU A 154 6.39 -9.40 10.83
N ASP A 155 6.73 -10.08 11.93
CA ASP A 155 7.16 -9.42 13.17
C ASP A 155 8.48 -8.66 12.96
N ALA A 156 9.41 -9.25 12.20
CA ALA A 156 10.65 -8.56 11.85
C ALA A 156 10.41 -7.40 10.89
N ILE A 157 9.54 -7.55 9.88
CA ILE A 157 9.22 -6.47 8.95
C ILE A 157 8.52 -5.30 9.65
N LEU A 158 7.61 -5.54 10.59
CA LEU A 158 6.96 -4.48 11.36
C LEU A 158 7.97 -3.70 12.20
N ARG A 159 8.89 -4.39 12.90
CA ARG A 159 9.98 -3.72 13.64
C ARG A 159 10.86 -2.87 12.74
N ASP A 160 11.23 -3.39 11.57
CA ASP A 160 12.03 -2.66 10.59
C ASP A 160 11.26 -1.44 10.05
N ALA A 161 9.96 -1.59 9.76
CA ALA A 161 9.11 -0.52 9.27
C ALA A 161 8.93 0.61 10.30
N GLU A 162 8.70 0.26 11.57
CA GLU A 162 8.64 1.22 12.68
C GLU A 162 9.95 1.99 12.83
N ALA A 163 11.09 1.28 12.83
CA ALA A 163 12.40 1.90 12.92
C ALA A 163 12.68 2.84 11.72
N LEU A 164 12.30 2.45 10.51
CA LEU A 164 12.41 3.28 9.32
C LEU A 164 11.50 4.51 9.39
N CYS A 165 10.27 4.37 9.88
CA CYS A 165 9.33 5.48 10.06
C CYS A 165 9.87 6.50 11.07
N ILE A 166 10.38 6.03 12.21
CA ILE A 166 11.00 6.88 13.25
C ILE A 166 12.24 7.58 12.69
N CYS A 167 13.09 6.86 11.94
CA CYS A 167 14.30 7.40 11.33
C CYS A 167 13.99 8.47 10.28
N ALA A 168 12.94 8.26 9.47
CA ALA A 168 12.53 9.22 8.45
C ALA A 168 11.97 10.51 9.08
N GLY A 169 11.22 10.40 10.18
CA GLY A 169 10.62 11.53 10.89
C GLY A 169 9.84 12.47 9.96
N GLU A 170 9.99 13.77 10.19
CA GLU A 170 9.34 14.82 9.38
C GLU A 170 9.79 14.80 7.90
N ASN A 171 11.03 14.39 7.64
CA ASN A 171 11.53 14.27 6.27
C ASN A 171 10.80 13.15 5.51
N GLY A 172 10.41 12.07 6.19
CA GLY A 172 9.59 11.00 5.61
C GLY A 172 8.19 11.50 5.27
N ALA A 173 7.54 12.17 6.23
CA ALA A 173 6.21 12.77 6.03
C ALA A 173 6.20 13.77 4.86
N ALA A 174 7.23 14.63 4.75
CA ALA A 174 7.35 15.61 3.68
C ALA A 174 7.54 15.00 2.27
N ARG A 175 7.86 13.70 2.17
CA ARG A 175 8.00 12.98 0.88
C ARG A 175 6.70 12.36 0.40
N ILE A 176 5.66 12.32 1.22
CA ILE A 176 4.36 11.77 0.90
C ILE A 176 3.45 12.93 0.45
N PRO A 177 2.99 12.97 -0.81
CA PRO A 177 2.10 14.02 -1.26
C PRO A 177 0.80 14.07 -0.44
N PRO A 178 0.26 15.26 -0.12
CA PRO A 178 -1.06 15.39 0.49
C PRO A 178 -2.14 14.68 -0.34
N GLY A 179 -3.11 14.06 0.34
CA GLY A 179 -4.17 13.27 -0.32
C GLY A 179 -3.74 11.86 -0.77
N THR A 180 -2.47 11.47 -0.55
CA THR A 180 -2.05 10.09 -0.82
C THR A 180 -2.80 9.11 0.10
N PRO A 181 -3.51 8.09 -0.44
CA PRO A 181 -4.20 7.10 0.37
C PRO A 181 -3.26 6.40 1.37
N PRO A 182 -3.73 6.03 2.57
CA PRO A 182 -5.11 5.96 3.02
C PRO A 182 -5.62 7.23 3.71
N SER A 183 -4.90 8.35 3.59
CA SER A 183 -5.41 9.63 4.06
C SER A 183 -6.68 10.00 3.30
N LEU A 184 -7.61 10.68 3.97
CA LEU A 184 -8.86 11.10 3.35
C LEU A 184 -8.57 12.10 2.20
N PRO A 185 -9.39 12.08 1.14
CA PRO A 185 -9.27 13.05 0.05
C PRO A 185 -9.37 14.48 0.58
N THR A 186 -8.61 15.40 -0.01
CA THR A 186 -8.70 16.82 0.37
C THR A 186 -10.03 17.41 -0.10
N GLU A 187 -10.54 18.46 0.56
CA GLU A 187 -11.89 19.03 0.27
C GLU A 187 -12.13 19.36 -1.22
N ASN A 188 -11.07 19.69 -1.97
CA ASN A 188 -11.12 19.94 -3.42
C ASN A 188 -11.37 18.68 -4.27
N GLU A 189 -10.91 17.50 -3.83
CA GLU A 189 -11.16 16.22 -4.53
C GLU A 189 -12.56 15.70 -4.25
N ASN A 190 -13.07 15.90 -3.04
CA ASN A 190 -14.46 15.59 -2.70
C ASN A 190 -15.43 16.37 -3.61
N ALA A 191 -15.18 17.65 -3.87
CA ALA A 191 -15.99 18.45 -4.78
C ALA A 191 -16.01 17.90 -6.23
N LEU A 192 -14.91 17.34 -6.71
CA LEU A 192 -14.81 16.71 -8.03
C LEU A 192 -15.51 15.34 -8.08
N LEU A 193 -15.44 14.56 -7.01
CA LEU A 193 -16.16 13.29 -6.86
C LEU A 193 -17.68 13.50 -6.84
N TYR A 194 -18.17 14.55 -6.17
CA TYR A 194 -19.59 14.91 -6.17
C TYR A 194 -20.04 15.52 -7.50
N ALA A 195 -19.16 16.23 -8.22
CA ALA A 195 -19.50 16.82 -9.52
C ALA A 195 -19.61 15.77 -10.64
N GLN A 196 -18.88 14.64 -10.55
CA GLN A 196 -18.94 13.57 -11.56
C GLN A 196 -20.18 12.67 -11.44
N ASP A 197 -20.77 12.56 -10.25
CA ASP A 197 -22.01 11.79 -10.04
C ASP A 197 -23.27 12.54 -10.53
N ASP A 198 -23.22 13.87 -10.71
CA ASP A 198 -24.35 14.69 -11.18
C ASP A 198 -24.46 14.81 -12.72
N GLU A 199 -23.47 14.36 -13.49
CA GLU A 199 -23.50 14.41 -14.98
C GLU A 199 -24.15 13.18 -15.64
N VAL A 200 -24.69 12.24 -14.87
CA VAL A 200 -25.45 11.08 -15.40
C VAL A 200 -26.93 11.21 -15.03
N LEU A 201 -27.64 12.06 -15.79
CA LEU A 201 -29.11 12.10 -15.86
C LEU A 201 -29.56 12.23 -17.32
#